data_AF-A0AAW0Z7H5-F1
#
_entry.id   AF-A0AAW0Z7H5-F1
#
_cell.length_a   1.000
_cell.length_b   1.000
_cell.length_c   1.000
_cell.angle_alpha   90.00
_cell.angle_beta   90.00
_cell.angle_gamma   90.00
#
_symmetry.space_group_name_H-M   'P 1'
#
loop_
_entity.id
_entity.type
_entity.pdbx_description
1 polymer ?
#
loop_
_entity_poly.entity_id
_entity_poly.type
_entity_poly.pdbx_seq_one_letter_code
_entity_poly.pdbx_strand_id
1 'polypeptide(L)'
;MEAKRKRRKLKIASQAEILRSHQRDGDFVKYLREKIADVLQILEKWTGLLPLMHSDIPFKLIYFFFTTGMGNQTLGEEYTGIVQANLNAQKVPSIYARLLAVILECLGEKGLIRLLKKLELSVNHPYSKLTPAAVTFLNSFITKMYTMIPIFILMHKGLFYMFGRYYSLGKRIAHIDYAKVYGQRPTDTISWGLRLLGIATFAQCMLKIWQTNHSEKCSDKYLTIDERQSMLMCQLCLENVPTTTTPCGHLFCWFCLTDWLNTKSQCPLCREHVIPSRIVHVMNL
;
A
#
# COMPACT_ATOMS: atom_id res chain seq x y z
N MET A 1 -9.47 0.08 -56.13
CA MET A 1 -9.91 1.06 -55.13
C MET A 1 -9.56 0.54 -53.74
N GLU A 2 -8.37 0.85 -53.24
CA GLU A 2 -7.99 0.52 -51.86
C GLU A 2 -8.75 1.44 -50.91
N ALA A 3 -9.69 0.86 -50.17
CA ALA A 3 -10.35 1.54 -49.07
C ALA A 3 -9.28 1.90 -48.02
N LYS A 4 -8.87 3.17 -47.98
CA LYS A 4 -8.05 3.73 -46.88
C LYS A 4 -8.78 3.44 -45.56
N ARG A 5 -8.36 2.38 -44.88
CA ARG A 5 -8.87 1.96 -43.57
C ARG A 5 -8.60 3.12 -42.61
N LYS A 6 -9.61 3.96 -42.35
CA LYS A 6 -9.56 5.07 -41.38
C LYS A 6 -9.10 4.46 -40.05
N ARG A 7 -7.83 4.67 -39.67
CA ARG A 7 -7.31 4.25 -38.37
C ARG A 7 -8.13 4.98 -37.30
N ARG A 8 -9.05 4.27 -36.65
CA ARG A 8 -9.78 4.81 -35.49
C ARG A 8 -8.72 5.22 -34.47
N LYS A 9 -8.67 6.52 -34.12
CA LYS A 9 -7.75 7.00 -33.09
C LYS A 9 -8.06 6.27 -31.79
N LEU A 10 -7.06 5.59 -31.23
CA LEU A 10 -7.13 4.96 -29.92
C LEU A 10 -7.50 6.03 -28.89
N LYS A 11 -8.62 5.80 -28.19
CA LYS A 11 -9.08 6.69 -27.13
C LYS A 11 -8.27 6.41 -25.87
N ILE A 12 -7.74 7.45 -25.24
CA ILE A 12 -7.05 7.33 -23.96
C ILE A 12 -8.07 7.08 -22.84
N ALA A 13 -7.70 6.25 -21.87
CA ALA A 13 -8.49 6.04 -20.66
C ALA A 13 -8.47 7.29 -19.76
N SER A 14 -9.59 7.59 -19.12
CA SER A 14 -9.70 8.68 -18.16
C SER A 14 -9.12 8.31 -16.80
N GLN A 15 -8.82 9.33 -15.99
CA GLN A 15 -8.36 9.18 -14.60
C GLN A 15 -9.30 8.28 -13.78
N ALA A 16 -10.60 8.51 -13.88
CA ALA A 16 -11.61 7.77 -13.13
C ALA A 16 -11.73 6.31 -13.59
N GLU A 17 -11.48 6.01 -14.86
CA GLU A 17 -11.45 4.62 -15.36
C GLU A 17 -10.21 3.90 -14.84
N ILE A 18 -9.03 4.51 -14.93
CA ILE A 18 -7.78 3.91 -14.43
C ILE A 18 -7.86 3.71 -12.91
N LEU A 19 -8.40 4.69 -12.17
CA LEU A 19 -8.56 4.61 -10.72
C LEU A 19 -9.52 3.48 -10.32
N ARG A 20 -10.71 3.39 -10.94
CA ARG A 20 -11.68 2.32 -10.65
C ARG A 20 -11.15 0.95 -11.05
N SER A 21 -10.42 0.85 -12.16
CA SER A 21 -9.73 -0.38 -12.55
C SER A 21 -8.76 -0.82 -11.45
N HIS A 22 -7.90 0.08 -10.98
CA HIS A 22 -6.93 -0.25 -9.92
C HIS A 22 -7.61 -0.64 -8.60
N GLN A 23 -8.66 0.08 -8.20
CA GLN A 23 -9.45 -0.24 -7.01
C GLN A 23 -10.09 -1.62 -7.12
N ARG A 24 -10.72 -1.93 -8.26
CA ARG A 24 -11.38 -3.21 -8.49
C ARG A 24 -10.41 -4.38 -8.44
N ASP A 25 -9.22 -4.22 -9.03
CA ASP A 25 -8.13 -5.21 -8.93
C ASP A 25 -7.70 -5.42 -7.47
N GLY A 26 -7.56 -4.33 -6.71
CA GLY A 26 -7.24 -4.38 -5.28
C GLY A 26 -8.29 -5.10 -4.44
N ASP A 27 -9.58 -4.84 -4.69
CA ASP A 27 -10.69 -5.48 -3.99
C ASP A 27 -10.73 -6.99 -4.29
N PHE A 28 -10.50 -7.37 -5.55
CA PHE A 28 -10.43 -8.78 -5.93
C PHE A 28 -9.25 -9.50 -5.27
N VAL A 29 -8.07 -8.87 -5.20
CA VAL A 29 -6.92 -9.43 -4.49
C VAL A 29 -7.21 -9.64 -3.00
N LYS A 30 -7.90 -8.70 -2.35
CA LYS A 30 -8.32 -8.84 -0.94
C LYS A 30 -9.30 -10.00 -0.78
N TYR A 31 -10.30 -10.07 -1.66
CA TYR A 31 -11.25 -11.17 -1.69
C TYR A 31 -10.57 -12.54 -1.88
N LEU A 32 -9.60 -12.61 -2.79
CA LEU A 32 -8.82 -13.83 -3.04
C LEU A 32 -8.02 -14.25 -1.80
N ARG A 33 -7.39 -13.30 -1.10
CA ARG A 33 -6.70 -13.56 0.17
C ARG A 33 -7.65 -14.13 1.22
N GLU A 34 -8.81 -13.52 1.41
CA GLU A 34 -9.82 -13.96 2.37
C GLU A 34 -10.31 -15.37 2.06
N LYS A 35 -10.64 -15.66 0.80
CA LYS A 35 -11.08 -17.01 0.40
C LYS A 35 -10.02 -18.08 0.55
N ILE A 36 -8.77 -17.78 0.22
CA ILE A 36 -7.69 -18.75 0.43
C ILE A 36 -7.42 -18.94 1.93
N ALA A 37 -7.51 -17.88 2.74
CA ALA A 37 -7.40 -18.00 4.19
C ALA A 37 -8.51 -18.88 4.79
N ASP A 38 -9.76 -18.69 4.36
CA ASP A 38 -10.89 -19.53 4.79
C ASP A 38 -10.65 -21.02 4.44
N VAL A 39 -10.20 -21.30 3.20
CA VAL A 39 -9.91 -22.68 2.75
C VAL A 39 -8.76 -23.30 3.53
N LEU A 40 -7.69 -22.55 3.80
CA LEU A 40 -6.55 -23.06 4.57
C LEU A 40 -6.89 -23.31 6.04
N GLN A 41 -7.80 -22.54 6.63
CA GLN A 41 -8.31 -22.80 7.98
C GLN A 41 -9.07 -24.13 8.06
N ILE A 42 -9.89 -24.43 7.04
CA ILE A 42 -10.60 -25.73 6.96
C ILE A 42 -9.61 -26.90 6.82
N LEU A 43 -8.47 -26.68 6.15
CA LEU A 43 -7.50 -27.73 5.86
C LEU A 43 -6.56 -28.09 7.02
N GLU A 44 -6.72 -27.48 8.22
CA GLU A 44 -6.13 -27.74 9.57
C GLU A 44 -4.60 -27.97 9.68
N LYS A 45 -3.97 -28.67 8.73
CA LYS A 45 -2.53 -28.99 8.61
C LYS A 45 -1.65 -27.85 8.08
N TRP A 46 -2.22 -26.78 7.54
CA TRP A 46 -1.45 -25.69 6.91
C TRP A 46 -1.34 -24.43 7.79
N THR A 47 -1.57 -24.58 9.10
CA THR A 47 -1.47 -23.49 10.11
C THR A 47 -0.08 -22.84 10.15
N GLY A 48 0.99 -23.56 9.80
CA GLY A 48 2.35 -23.00 9.68
C GLY A 48 2.53 -21.97 8.56
N LEU A 49 1.61 -21.88 7.59
CA LEU A 49 1.66 -20.91 6.49
C LEU A 49 0.91 -19.60 6.79
N LEU A 50 0.16 -19.52 7.90
CA LEU A 50 -0.62 -18.33 8.28
C LEU A 50 0.19 -17.01 8.30
N PRO A 51 1.46 -16.97 8.75
CA PRO A 51 2.25 -15.73 8.74
C PRO A 51 2.50 -15.18 7.33
N LEU A 52 2.64 -16.06 6.32
CA LEU A 52 2.81 -15.65 4.92
C LEU A 52 1.52 -15.04 4.35
N MET A 53 0.37 -15.52 4.84
CA MET A 53 -0.99 -15.12 4.44
C MET A 53 -1.38 -13.72 4.94
N HIS A 54 -0.68 -13.15 5.92
CA HIS A 54 -0.96 -11.80 6.40
C HIS A 54 -0.58 -10.70 5.40
N SER A 55 0.21 -11.04 4.38
CA SER A 55 0.63 -10.09 3.34
C SER A 55 -0.17 -10.25 2.05
N ASP A 56 -0.51 -9.13 1.41
CA ASP A 56 -1.19 -9.14 0.10
C ASP A 56 -0.28 -9.54 -1.07
N ILE A 57 1.04 -9.55 -0.85
CA ILE A 57 2.05 -9.73 -1.90
C ILE A 57 1.87 -11.05 -2.67
N PRO A 58 1.78 -12.23 -2.04
CA PRO A 58 1.61 -13.48 -2.77
C PRO A 58 0.35 -13.49 -3.64
N PHE A 59 -0.77 -12.97 -3.14
CA PHE A 59 -2.03 -12.89 -3.89
C PHE A 59 -1.95 -11.92 -5.05
N LYS A 60 -1.31 -10.75 -4.87
CA LYS A 60 -1.02 -9.81 -5.96
C LYS A 60 -0.15 -10.46 -7.02
N LEU A 61 0.92 -11.17 -6.63
CA LEU A 61 1.81 -11.86 -7.57
C LEU A 61 1.06 -12.91 -8.38
N ILE A 62 0.28 -13.77 -7.73
CA ILE A 62 -0.54 -14.78 -8.42
C ILE A 62 -1.52 -14.11 -9.39
N TYR A 63 -2.30 -13.14 -8.90
CA TYR A 63 -3.31 -12.45 -9.71
C TYR A 63 -2.69 -11.73 -10.91
N PHE A 64 -1.65 -10.92 -10.70
CA PHE A 64 -1.02 -10.14 -11.76
C PHE A 64 -0.13 -10.98 -12.69
N PHE A 65 0.35 -12.14 -12.25
CA PHE A 65 1.03 -13.09 -13.13
C PHE A 65 0.07 -13.65 -14.18
N PHE A 66 -1.06 -14.22 -13.74
CA PHE A 66 -2.06 -14.82 -14.64
C PHE A 66 -2.85 -13.79 -15.47
N THR A 67 -2.89 -12.53 -15.03
CA THR A 67 -3.47 -11.43 -15.79
C THR A 67 -2.41 -10.70 -16.61
N THR A 68 -1.86 -9.61 -16.07
CA THR A 68 -0.93 -8.71 -16.76
C THR A 68 0.34 -9.40 -17.27
N GLY A 69 0.94 -10.32 -16.50
CA GLY A 69 2.16 -11.03 -16.88
C GLY A 69 1.97 -11.85 -18.16
N MET A 70 0.94 -12.70 -18.18
CA MET A 70 0.54 -13.51 -19.34
C MET A 70 -0.09 -12.69 -20.47
N GLY A 71 -0.53 -11.47 -20.19
CA GLY A 71 -1.12 -10.57 -21.19
C GLY A 71 -2.63 -10.64 -21.29
N ASN A 72 -3.27 -11.26 -20.31
CA ASN A 72 -4.71 -11.24 -20.15
C ASN A 72 -5.13 -9.92 -19.49
N GLN A 73 -6.35 -9.50 -19.78
CA GLN A 73 -6.97 -8.34 -19.14
C GLN A 73 -7.19 -8.62 -17.65
N THR A 74 -6.97 -7.60 -16.80
CA THR A 74 -7.36 -7.71 -15.38
C THR A 74 -8.88 -7.53 -15.21
N LEU A 75 -9.44 -7.97 -14.08
CA LEU A 75 -10.86 -7.75 -13.78
C LEU A 75 -11.21 -6.26 -13.67
N GLY A 76 -10.31 -5.43 -13.16
CA GLY A 76 -10.50 -3.98 -13.14
C GLY A 76 -10.48 -3.36 -14.53
N GLU A 77 -9.62 -3.87 -15.40
CA GLU A 77 -9.55 -3.47 -16.81
C GLU A 77 -10.84 -3.81 -17.54
N GLU A 78 -11.36 -5.03 -17.33
CA GLU A 78 -12.64 -5.47 -17.89
C GLU A 78 -13.81 -4.64 -17.35
N TYR A 79 -13.84 -4.41 -16.03
CA TYR A 79 -14.88 -3.64 -15.34
C TYR A 79 -15.01 -2.22 -15.88
N THR A 80 -13.91 -1.60 -16.28
CA THR A 80 -13.89 -0.23 -16.81
C THR A 80 -13.81 -0.15 -18.33
N GLY A 81 -13.66 -1.29 -19.01
CA GLY A 81 -13.51 -1.40 -20.46
C GLY A 81 -12.24 -0.74 -21.00
N ILE A 82 -11.16 -0.78 -20.22
CA ILE A 82 -9.83 -0.29 -20.62
C ILE A 82 -8.86 -1.45 -20.82
N VAL A 83 -7.86 -1.27 -21.68
CA VAL A 83 -6.83 -2.28 -21.96
C VAL A 83 -5.45 -1.64 -21.93
N GLN A 84 -4.46 -2.38 -21.45
CA GLN A 84 -3.07 -1.94 -21.42
C GLN A 84 -2.55 -1.68 -22.84
N ALA A 85 -1.96 -0.51 -23.05
CA ALA A 85 -1.39 -0.10 -24.32
C ALA A 85 -0.16 0.77 -24.09
N ASN A 86 0.78 0.77 -25.02
CA ASN A 86 1.73 1.86 -25.14
C ASN A 86 1.14 2.88 -26.11
N LEU A 87 0.67 4.03 -25.59
CA LEU A 87 -0.02 5.03 -26.42
C LEU A 87 0.91 5.71 -27.42
N ASN A 88 2.20 5.84 -27.07
CA ASN A 88 3.20 6.46 -27.94
C ASN A 88 3.52 5.56 -29.14
N ALA A 89 3.70 4.27 -28.89
CA ALA A 89 4.02 3.27 -29.92
C ALA A 89 2.78 2.60 -30.55
N GLN A 90 1.57 2.93 -30.06
CA GLN A 90 0.28 2.36 -30.49
C GLN A 90 0.27 0.83 -30.55
N LYS A 91 0.94 0.18 -29.58
CA LYS A 91 1.09 -1.28 -29.52
C LYS A 91 0.79 -1.81 -28.13
N VAL A 92 0.54 -3.11 -28.04
CA VAL A 92 0.45 -3.82 -26.75
C VAL A 92 1.81 -3.74 -26.04
N PRO A 93 1.87 -3.54 -24.71
CA PRO A 93 3.12 -3.53 -23.98
C PRO A 93 3.89 -4.83 -24.15
N SER A 94 5.22 -4.73 -24.21
CA SER A 94 6.08 -5.91 -24.27
C SER A 94 5.97 -6.76 -23.00
N ILE A 95 6.31 -8.05 -23.09
CA ILE A 95 6.33 -8.94 -21.93
C ILE A 95 7.25 -8.41 -20.82
N TYR A 96 8.41 -7.86 -21.16
CA TYR A 96 9.33 -7.26 -20.19
C TYR A 96 8.74 -6.06 -19.47
N ALA A 97 8.04 -5.18 -20.19
CA ALA A 97 7.36 -4.04 -19.59
C ALA A 97 6.28 -4.51 -18.61
N ARG A 98 5.47 -5.50 -18.99
CA ARG A 98 4.43 -6.07 -18.13
C ARG A 98 5.02 -6.72 -16.88
N LEU A 99 6.03 -7.56 -17.04
CA LEU A 99 6.71 -8.22 -15.91
C LEU A 99 7.35 -7.19 -14.96
N LEU A 100 8.04 -6.18 -15.49
CA LEU A 100 8.61 -5.11 -14.69
C LEU A 100 7.53 -4.35 -13.90
N ALA A 101 6.41 -4.01 -14.55
CA ALA A 101 5.30 -3.35 -13.88
C ALA A 101 4.73 -4.20 -12.74
N VAL A 102 4.53 -5.51 -12.96
CA VAL A 102 4.02 -6.44 -11.93
C VAL A 102 5.00 -6.56 -10.76
N ILE A 103 6.30 -6.72 -11.03
CA ILE A 103 7.33 -6.80 -10.00
C ILE A 103 7.35 -5.52 -9.16
N LEU A 104 7.35 -4.34 -9.80
CA LEU A 104 7.36 -3.06 -9.10
C LEU A 104 6.06 -2.79 -8.33
N GLU A 105 4.90 -3.21 -8.84
CA GLU A 105 3.61 -3.08 -8.14
C GLU A 105 3.57 -3.95 -6.87
N CYS A 106 4.11 -5.17 -6.94
CA CYS A 106 4.05 -6.13 -5.83
C CYS A 106 5.15 -5.90 -4.80
N LEU A 107 6.36 -5.57 -5.24
CA LEU A 107 7.58 -5.55 -4.43
C LEU A 107 8.22 -4.17 -4.30
N GLY A 108 7.82 -3.16 -5.06
CA GLY A 108 8.55 -1.88 -5.15
C GLY A 108 8.71 -1.18 -3.80
N GLU A 109 7.61 -0.75 -3.18
CA GLU A 109 7.63 -0.01 -1.92
C GLU A 109 8.14 -0.87 -0.75
N LYS A 110 7.53 -2.06 -0.55
CA LYS A 110 7.90 -2.95 0.56
C LYS A 110 9.33 -3.49 0.42
N GLY A 111 9.78 -3.73 -0.80
CA GLY A 111 11.15 -4.15 -1.10
C GLY A 111 12.16 -3.04 -0.82
N LEU A 112 11.83 -1.79 -1.18
CA LEU A 112 12.66 -0.63 -0.88
C LEU A 112 12.82 -0.42 0.63
N ILE A 113 11.73 -0.49 1.40
CA ILE A 113 11.76 -0.38 2.85
C ILE A 113 12.60 -1.50 3.47
N ARG A 114 12.40 -2.75 3.02
CA ARG A 114 13.21 -3.90 3.49
C ARG A 114 14.69 -3.74 3.15
N LEU A 115 15.01 -3.20 1.98
CA LEU A 115 16.39 -2.92 1.57
C LEU A 115 17.02 -1.86 2.47
N LEU A 116 16.33 -0.74 2.71
CA LEU A 116 16.80 0.30 3.63
C LEU A 116 17.03 -0.23 5.03
N LYS A 117 16.11 -1.07 5.55
CA LYS A 117 16.27 -1.72 6.86
C LYS A 117 17.47 -2.66 6.90
N LYS A 118 17.69 -3.43 5.83
CA LYS A 118 18.87 -4.32 5.74
C LYS A 118 20.17 -3.51 5.69
N LEU A 119 20.18 -2.38 4.97
CA LEU A 119 21.31 -1.45 4.94
C LEU A 119 21.56 -0.86 6.32
N GLU A 120 20.53 -0.36 6.99
CA GLU A 120 20.60 0.19 8.35
C GLU A 120 21.18 -0.82 9.36
N LEU A 121 20.72 -2.08 9.32
CA LEU A 121 21.24 -3.15 10.15
C LEU A 121 22.71 -3.47 9.83
N SER A 122 23.08 -3.47 8.55
CA SER A 122 24.46 -3.74 8.12
C SER A 122 25.42 -2.62 8.53
N VAL A 123 24.95 -1.38 8.55
CA VAL A 123 25.74 -0.18 8.90
C VAL A 123 25.98 -0.11 10.40
N ASN A 124 24.96 -0.40 11.19
CA ASN A 124 25.02 -0.36 12.65
C ASN A 124 25.49 -1.70 13.27
N HIS A 125 26.02 -2.62 12.47
CA HIS A 125 26.51 -3.90 12.97
C HIS A 125 27.79 -3.71 13.81
N PRO A 126 27.93 -4.36 14.99
CA PRO A 126 29.06 -4.16 15.90
C PRO A 126 30.46 -4.38 15.30
N TYR A 127 30.55 -5.23 14.26
CA TYR A 127 31.79 -5.58 13.57
C TYR A 127 31.96 -4.87 12.21
N SER A 128 31.20 -3.80 11.93
CA SER A 128 31.35 -3.08 10.67
C SER A 128 32.71 -2.37 10.61
N LYS A 129 33.41 -2.48 9.48
CA LYS A 129 34.72 -1.83 9.25
C LYS A 129 34.58 -0.38 8.76
N LEU A 130 33.42 0.23 8.96
CA LEU A 130 33.09 1.56 8.46
C LEU A 130 33.73 2.64 9.35
N THR A 131 34.15 3.74 8.74
CA THR A 131 34.62 4.90 9.50
C THR A 131 33.43 5.57 10.23
N PRO A 132 33.64 6.18 11.40
CA PRO A 132 32.56 6.86 12.13
C PRO A 132 31.83 7.92 11.29
N ALA A 133 32.57 8.64 10.43
CA ALA A 133 32.00 9.61 9.51
C ALA A 133 31.11 8.97 8.42
N ALA A 134 31.47 7.77 7.94
CA ALA A 134 30.64 7.05 6.97
C ALA A 134 29.33 6.53 7.61
N VAL A 135 29.39 6.07 8.86
CA VAL A 135 28.21 5.61 9.62
C VAL A 135 27.22 6.74 9.83
N THR A 136 27.68 7.91 10.27
CA THR A 136 26.80 9.07 10.48
C THR A 136 26.17 9.57 9.18
N PHE A 137 26.96 9.67 8.11
CA PHE A 137 26.45 10.03 6.78
C PHE A 137 25.38 9.05 6.29
N LEU A 138 25.65 7.74 6.38
CA LEU A 138 24.75 6.73 5.83
C LEU A 138 23.46 6.60 6.65
N ASN A 139 23.53 6.71 7.98
CA ASN A 139 22.32 6.78 8.82
C ASN A 139 21.50 8.03 8.50
N SER A 140 22.12 9.20 8.35
CA SER A 140 21.43 10.43 7.93
C SER A 140 20.74 10.27 6.57
N PHE A 141 21.43 9.66 5.60
CA PHE A 141 20.88 9.34 4.29
C PHE A 141 19.68 8.38 4.38
N ILE A 142 19.79 7.30 5.16
CA ILE A 142 18.71 6.32 5.35
C ILE A 142 17.47 6.99 5.98
N THR A 143 17.63 7.78 7.04
CA THR A 143 16.53 8.53 7.66
C THR A 143 15.88 9.50 6.67
N LYS A 144 16.68 10.19 5.85
CA LYS A 144 16.16 11.07 4.80
C LYS A 144 15.40 10.29 3.72
N MET A 145 15.84 9.08 3.37
CA MET A 145 15.12 8.23 2.44
C MET A 145 13.77 7.78 3.00
N TYR A 146 13.69 7.35 4.26
CA TYR A 146 12.42 6.97 4.88
C TYR A 146 11.39 8.09 4.89
N THR A 147 11.81 9.33 5.15
CA THR A 147 10.91 10.51 5.12
C THR A 147 10.50 10.92 3.70
N MET A 148 11.38 10.74 2.72
CA MET A 148 11.12 11.12 1.33
C MET A 148 10.23 10.12 0.57
N ILE A 149 10.29 8.83 0.86
CA ILE A 149 9.48 7.79 0.19
C ILE A 149 7.97 8.11 0.18
N PRO A 150 7.31 8.38 1.33
CA PRO A 150 5.87 8.65 1.34
C PRO A 150 5.51 9.96 0.62
N ILE A 151 6.37 10.98 0.69
CA ILE A 151 6.20 12.25 -0.05
C ILE A 151 6.25 11.99 -1.55
N PHE A 152 7.22 11.20 -2.00
CA PHE A 152 7.37 10.84 -3.41
C PHE A 152 6.17 10.04 -3.94
N ILE A 153 5.69 9.05 -3.18
CA ILE A 153 4.49 8.27 -3.53
C ILE A 153 3.26 9.18 -3.63
N LEU A 154 3.08 10.09 -2.66
CA LEU A 154 1.96 11.04 -2.65
C LEU A 154 2.04 12.01 -3.83
N MET A 155 3.21 12.56 -4.11
CA MET A 155 3.46 13.44 -5.26
C MET A 155 3.18 12.72 -6.58
N HIS A 156 3.57 11.46 -6.72
CA HIS A 156 3.24 10.64 -7.88
C HIS A 156 1.72 10.47 -8.08
N LYS A 157 0.97 10.21 -7.00
CA LYS A 157 -0.50 10.14 -7.04
C LYS A 157 -1.11 11.49 -7.42
N GLY A 158 -0.57 12.60 -6.91
CA GLY A 158 -0.98 13.94 -7.31
C GLY A 158 -0.79 14.22 -8.80
N LEU A 159 0.35 13.82 -9.36
CA LEU A 159 0.61 13.89 -10.81
C LEU A 159 -0.39 13.05 -11.60
N PHE A 160 -0.79 11.89 -11.10
CA PHE A 160 -1.84 11.10 -11.72
C PHE A 160 -3.18 11.84 -11.71
N TYR A 161 -3.61 12.40 -10.58
CA TYR A 161 -4.87 13.12 -10.48
C TYR A 161 -4.93 14.36 -11.38
N MET A 162 -3.79 15.00 -11.66
CA MET A 162 -3.73 16.11 -12.61
C MET A 162 -3.75 15.66 -14.08
N PHE A 163 -2.93 14.66 -14.44
CA PHE A 163 -2.63 14.34 -15.84
C PHE A 163 -3.25 13.03 -16.34
N GLY A 164 -3.55 12.09 -15.45
CA GLY A 164 -4.35 10.89 -15.74
C GLY A 164 -3.71 9.78 -16.57
N ARG A 165 -2.38 9.68 -16.61
CA ARG A 165 -1.71 8.57 -17.33
C ARG A 165 -1.40 7.37 -16.44
N TYR A 166 -0.63 7.58 -15.37
CA TYR A 166 -0.07 6.47 -14.58
C TYR A 166 -0.42 6.62 -13.10
N TYR A 167 -1.36 5.78 -12.62
CA TYR A 167 -1.74 5.73 -11.20
C TYR A 167 -0.68 5.03 -10.35
N SER A 168 -0.02 4.01 -10.90
CA SER A 168 1.03 3.27 -10.19
C SER A 168 2.41 3.55 -10.74
N LEU A 169 3.39 3.54 -9.83
CA LEU A 169 4.78 3.87 -10.15
C LEU A 169 5.40 2.83 -11.09
N GLY A 170 5.09 1.55 -10.86
CA GLY A 170 5.55 0.45 -11.71
C GLY A 170 5.12 0.62 -13.16
N LYS A 171 3.85 0.96 -13.40
CA LYS A 171 3.33 1.20 -14.75
C LYS A 171 3.91 2.46 -15.39
N ARG A 172 4.23 3.50 -14.59
CA ARG A 172 4.94 4.69 -15.07
C ARG A 172 6.34 4.36 -15.57
N ILE A 173 7.11 3.62 -14.77
CA ILE A 173 8.48 3.21 -15.12
C ILE A 173 8.47 2.27 -16.33
N ALA A 174 7.52 1.35 -16.39
CA ALA A 174 7.35 0.42 -17.50
C ALA A 174 6.67 1.03 -18.75
N HIS A 175 6.26 2.30 -18.70
CA HIS A 175 5.52 2.98 -19.77
C HIS A 175 4.28 2.21 -20.26
N ILE A 176 3.49 1.70 -19.32
CA ILE A 176 2.20 1.05 -19.59
C ILE A 176 1.07 2.05 -19.36
N ASP A 177 0.47 2.49 -20.46
CA ASP A 177 -0.72 3.33 -20.46
C ASP A 177 -1.99 2.47 -20.63
N TYR A 178 -3.15 3.15 -20.64
CA TYR A 178 -4.45 2.52 -20.87
C TYR A 178 -5.19 3.16 -22.05
N ALA A 179 -5.70 2.31 -22.92
CA ALA A 179 -6.63 2.69 -23.97
C ALA A 179 -8.06 2.27 -23.61
N LYS A 180 -9.02 3.15 -23.85
CA LYS A 180 -10.46 2.88 -23.69
C LYS A 180 -10.96 2.12 -24.92
N VAL A 181 -11.55 0.94 -24.69
CA VAL A 181 -12.07 0.05 -25.75
C VAL A 181 -13.59 0.10 -25.82
N TYR A 182 -14.28 -0.08 -24.68
CA TYR A 182 -15.74 -0.11 -24.60
C TYR A 182 -16.28 0.45 -23.29
N GLY A 183 -17.59 0.61 -23.18
CA GLY A 183 -18.27 1.13 -22.00
C GLY A 183 -18.42 2.65 -21.99
N GLN A 184 -19.34 3.13 -21.17
CA GLN A 184 -19.61 4.56 -21.03
C GLN A 184 -18.44 5.29 -20.37
N ARG A 185 -18.22 6.53 -20.80
CA ARG A 185 -17.24 7.41 -20.16
C ARG A 185 -17.87 8.10 -18.96
N PRO A 186 -17.12 8.26 -17.86
CA PRO A 186 -17.55 9.08 -16.74
C PRO A 186 -17.74 10.54 -17.18
N THR A 187 -18.63 11.25 -16.49
CA THR A 187 -18.93 12.66 -16.75
C THR A 187 -17.74 13.55 -16.44
N ASP A 188 -17.67 14.72 -17.08
CA ASP A 188 -16.57 15.67 -16.89
C ASP A 188 -16.47 16.19 -15.44
N THR A 189 -17.58 16.20 -14.71
CA THR A 189 -17.64 16.56 -13.28
C THR A 189 -16.72 15.68 -12.40
N ILE A 190 -16.67 14.37 -12.68
CA ILE A 190 -15.80 13.43 -11.95
C ILE A 190 -14.33 13.75 -12.23
N SER A 191 -14.01 14.08 -13.49
CA SER A 191 -12.64 14.44 -13.88
C SER A 191 -12.19 15.74 -13.21
N TRP A 192 -13.09 16.71 -13.04
CA TRP A 192 -12.78 17.94 -12.32
C TRP A 192 -12.53 17.70 -10.82
N GLY A 193 -13.35 16.88 -10.16
CA GLY A 193 -13.15 16.50 -8.76
C GLY A 193 -11.80 15.81 -8.51
N LEU A 194 -11.36 14.96 -9.43
CA LEU A 194 -10.04 14.34 -9.33
C LEU A 194 -8.91 15.36 -9.46
N ARG A 195 -9.01 16.35 -10.35
CA ARG A 195 -8.00 17.42 -10.43
C ARG A 195 -7.92 18.25 -9.16
N LEU A 196 -9.06 18.55 -8.52
CA LEU A 196 -9.10 19.22 -7.23
C LEU A 196 -8.36 18.40 -6.16
N LEU A 197 -8.60 17.07 -6.13
CA LEU A 197 -7.85 16.16 -5.27
C LEU A 197 -6.35 16.22 -5.57
N GLY A 198 -5.95 16.30 -6.85
CA GLY A 198 -4.56 16.53 -7.26
C GLY A 198 -3.95 17.78 -6.64
N ILE A 199 -4.62 18.93 -6.74
CA ILE A 199 -4.18 20.19 -6.11
C ILE A 199 -4.03 20.02 -4.59
N ALA A 200 -5.02 19.41 -3.93
CA ALA A 200 -4.97 19.13 -2.50
C ALA A 200 -3.78 18.23 -2.12
N THR A 201 -3.49 17.19 -2.91
CA THR A 201 -2.32 16.32 -2.65
C THR A 201 -0.98 17.06 -2.82
N PHE A 202 -0.87 18.02 -3.75
CA PHE A 202 0.33 18.85 -3.87
C PHE A 202 0.48 19.81 -2.70
N ALA A 203 -0.61 20.45 -2.26
CA ALA A 203 -0.60 21.28 -1.07
C ALA A 203 -0.17 20.46 0.16
N GLN A 204 -0.69 19.24 0.32
CA GLN A 204 -0.28 18.33 1.38
C GLN A 204 1.22 17.97 1.30
N CYS A 205 1.76 17.73 0.11
CA CYS A 205 3.20 17.49 -0.07
C CYS A 205 4.04 18.71 0.35
N MET A 206 3.62 19.92 -0.05
CA MET A 206 4.30 21.16 0.32
C MET A 206 4.30 21.36 1.83
N LEU A 207 3.15 21.14 2.49
CA LEU A 207 3.03 21.21 3.94
C LEU A 207 3.93 20.18 4.64
N LYS A 208 3.97 18.93 4.17
CA LYS A 208 4.86 17.90 4.74
C LYS A 208 6.33 18.27 4.61
N ILE A 209 6.76 18.76 3.44
CA ILE A 209 8.15 19.21 3.24
C ILE A 209 8.47 20.39 4.18
N TRP A 210 7.56 21.35 4.28
CA TRP A 210 7.71 22.51 5.17
C TRP A 210 7.82 22.09 6.65
N GLN A 211 6.94 21.19 7.11
CA GLN A 211 6.99 20.65 8.48
C GLN A 211 8.30 19.90 8.74
N THR A 212 8.79 19.10 7.79
CA THR A 212 10.02 18.33 7.96
C THR A 212 11.23 19.26 8.08
N ASN A 213 11.28 20.32 7.26
CA ASN A 213 12.33 21.34 7.32
C ASN A 213 12.26 22.19 8.60
N HIS A 214 11.06 22.45 9.13
CA HIS A 214 10.89 23.13 10.41
C HIS A 214 11.23 22.23 11.61
N SER A 215 10.95 20.94 11.53
CA SER A 215 11.26 19.96 12.58
C SER A 215 12.78 19.73 12.70
N GLU A 216 13.55 19.81 11.61
CA GLU A 216 15.03 19.77 11.66
C GLU A 216 15.63 20.97 12.46
N LYS A 217 14.88 22.07 12.69
CA LYS A 217 15.33 23.23 13.49
C LYS A 217 14.93 23.17 14.97
N CYS A 218 14.06 22.26 15.37
CA CYS A 218 13.61 22.12 16.75
C CYS A 218 13.25 20.64 17.00
N SER A 219 14.23 19.86 17.46
CA SER A 219 14.10 18.60 18.22
C SER A 219 15.12 17.58 17.74
N ASP A 220 16.22 17.50 18.49
CA ASP A 220 16.87 16.21 18.72
C ASP A 220 15.82 15.21 19.23
N LYS A 221 15.92 13.96 18.74
CA LYS A 221 15.18 12.75 19.13
C LYS A 221 13.73 12.60 18.67
N TYR A 222 13.47 11.35 18.24
CA TYR A 222 12.19 10.68 17.95
C TYR A 222 11.62 10.85 16.55
N LEU A 223 12.04 9.99 15.61
CA LEU A 223 11.18 9.49 14.54
C LEU A 223 11.66 8.08 14.10
N THR A 224 11.61 7.14 15.03
CA THR A 224 11.44 5.71 14.76
C THR A 224 10.14 5.26 15.42
N ILE A 225 9.03 5.90 15.07
CA ILE A 225 7.70 5.60 15.60
C ILE A 225 6.70 5.83 14.47
N ASP A 226 6.52 4.85 13.60
CA ASP A 226 5.28 4.77 12.81
C ASP A 226 4.88 3.31 12.62
N GLU A 227 5.84 2.39 12.44
CA GLU A 227 5.55 0.94 12.50
C GLU A 227 5.40 0.41 13.95
N ARG A 228 5.94 1.12 14.95
CA ARG A 228 5.75 0.78 16.37
C ARG A 228 4.47 1.39 16.95
N GLN A 229 3.96 2.47 16.36
CA GLN A 229 2.77 3.17 16.87
C GLN A 229 1.48 2.37 16.60
N SER A 230 1.36 1.68 15.47
CA SER A 230 0.22 0.78 15.23
C SER A 230 0.19 -0.45 16.15
N MET A 231 1.34 -0.84 16.72
CA MET A 231 1.43 -1.88 17.75
C MET A 231 1.24 -1.35 19.18
N LEU A 232 1.29 -0.03 19.38
CA LEU A 232 1.18 0.63 20.68
C LEU A 232 -0.14 1.39 20.85
N MET A 233 -1.09 1.26 19.92
CA MET A 233 -2.45 1.79 20.09
C MET A 233 -3.44 0.67 20.37
N CYS A 234 -4.39 0.93 21.24
CA CYS A 234 -5.50 0.06 21.56
C CYS A 234 -6.32 -0.21 20.29
N GLN A 235 -6.52 -1.48 19.96
CA GLN A 235 -7.22 -1.86 18.73
C GLN A 235 -8.73 -1.56 18.74
N LEU A 236 -9.29 -1.16 19.88
CA LEU A 236 -10.69 -0.75 20.01
C LEU A 236 -10.88 0.75 19.72
N CYS A 237 -10.10 1.63 20.36
CA CYS A 237 -10.26 3.08 20.19
C CYS A 237 -9.26 3.70 19.20
N LEU A 238 -8.18 3.00 18.86
CA LEU A 238 -7.09 3.46 17.99
C LEU A 238 -6.36 4.74 18.47
N GLU A 239 -6.65 5.21 19.69
CA GLU A 239 -6.14 6.46 20.24
C GLU A 239 -5.20 6.25 21.44
N ASN A 240 -5.58 5.37 22.37
CA ASN A 240 -4.88 5.19 23.64
C ASN A 240 -3.91 4.03 23.59
N VAL A 241 -2.82 4.11 24.35
CA VAL A 241 -1.89 2.99 24.53
C VAL A 241 -2.60 1.84 25.26
N PRO A 242 -2.45 0.58 24.82
CA PRO A 242 -3.09 -0.53 25.53
C PRO A 242 -2.38 -0.74 26.87
N THR A 243 -3.10 -0.57 27.96
CA THR A 243 -2.58 -0.70 29.33
C THR A 243 -3.09 -1.93 30.05
N THR A 244 -3.97 -2.72 29.43
CA THR A 244 -4.65 -3.85 30.08
C THR A 244 -4.61 -5.09 29.19
N THR A 245 -4.24 -6.23 29.77
CA THR A 245 -4.22 -7.53 29.08
C THR A 245 -5.38 -8.41 29.55
N THR A 246 -5.93 -9.16 28.60
CA THR A 246 -6.82 -10.29 28.86
C THR A 246 -6.01 -11.55 29.20
N PRO A 247 -6.59 -12.58 29.85
CA PRO A 247 -5.91 -13.85 30.14
C PRO A 247 -5.39 -14.60 28.90
N CYS A 248 -5.99 -14.36 27.72
CA CYS A 248 -5.53 -14.90 26.45
C CYS A 248 -4.35 -14.10 25.82
N GLY A 249 -3.86 -13.06 26.50
CA GLY A 249 -2.68 -12.30 26.09
C GLY A 249 -2.94 -11.10 25.16
N HIS A 250 -4.21 -10.79 24.86
CA HIS A 250 -4.55 -9.62 24.03
C HIS A 250 -4.63 -8.33 24.84
N LEU A 251 -4.12 -7.24 24.27
CA LEU A 251 -3.86 -5.96 24.91
C LEU A 251 -4.81 -4.85 24.41
N PHE A 252 -5.40 -4.08 25.34
CA PHE A 252 -6.33 -2.98 25.07
C PHE A 252 -6.20 -1.85 26.10
N CYS A 253 -6.79 -0.69 25.84
CA CYS A 253 -6.91 0.39 26.83
C CYS A 253 -7.89 -0.02 27.95
N TRP A 254 -7.62 0.37 29.20
CA TRP A 254 -8.47 0.03 30.36
C TRP A 254 -9.94 0.36 30.13
N PHE A 255 -10.23 1.59 29.69
CA PHE A 255 -11.59 2.06 29.44
C PHE A 255 -12.30 1.21 28.39
N CYS A 256 -11.62 0.95 27.27
CA CYS A 256 -12.13 0.21 26.12
C CYS A 256 -12.47 -1.24 26.50
N LEU A 257 -11.57 -1.92 27.22
CA LEU A 257 -11.77 -3.31 27.60
C LEU A 257 -12.84 -3.47 28.67
N THR A 258 -12.87 -2.57 29.65
CA THR A 258 -13.87 -2.61 30.73
C THR A 258 -15.27 -2.37 30.18
N ASP A 259 -15.44 -1.38 29.31
CA ASP A 259 -16.72 -1.05 28.68
C ASP A 259 -17.23 -2.19 27.78
N TRP A 260 -16.32 -2.83 27.04
CA TRP A 260 -16.64 -4.04 26.28
C TRP A 260 -17.07 -5.20 27.17
N LEU A 261 -16.33 -5.50 28.25
CA LEU A 261 -16.61 -6.62 29.14
C LEU A 261 -17.90 -6.43 29.95
N ASN A 262 -18.33 -5.19 30.18
CA ASN A 262 -19.65 -4.88 30.75
C ASN A 262 -20.80 -5.26 29.80
N THR A 263 -20.55 -5.29 28.48
CA THR A 263 -21.55 -5.67 27.48
C THR A 263 -21.47 -7.15 27.11
N LYS A 264 -20.26 -7.70 26.94
CA LYS A 264 -20.01 -9.09 26.55
C LYS A 264 -18.77 -9.62 27.26
N SER A 265 -18.91 -10.72 28.00
CA SER A 265 -17.81 -11.38 28.74
C SER A 265 -16.86 -12.21 27.85
N GLN A 266 -16.39 -11.63 26.74
CA GLN A 266 -15.49 -12.29 25.79
C GLN A 266 -14.42 -11.33 25.26
N CYS A 267 -13.24 -11.85 24.92
CA CYS A 267 -12.15 -11.07 24.32
C CYS A 267 -12.59 -10.49 22.96
N PRO A 268 -12.39 -9.18 22.69
CA PRO A 268 -12.74 -8.56 21.41
C PRO A 268 -12.05 -9.17 20.19
N LEU A 269 -10.86 -9.77 20.36
CA LEU A 269 -10.04 -10.29 19.27
C LEU A 269 -10.25 -11.78 19.01
N CYS A 270 -10.02 -12.63 20.02
CA CYS A 270 -10.11 -14.08 19.87
C CYS A 270 -11.42 -14.69 20.36
N ARG A 271 -12.32 -13.89 20.97
CA ARG A 271 -13.62 -14.33 21.52
C ARG A 271 -13.55 -15.38 22.65
N GLU A 272 -12.37 -15.62 23.20
CA GLU A 272 -12.18 -16.39 24.43
C GLU A 272 -13.01 -15.77 25.57
N HIS A 273 -13.64 -16.58 26.42
CA HIS A 273 -14.42 -16.08 27.56
C HIS A 273 -13.51 -15.39 28.59
N VAL A 274 -13.84 -14.16 28.98
CA VAL A 274 -13.03 -13.35 29.91
C VAL A 274 -13.89 -12.89 31.09
N ILE A 275 -13.42 -13.19 32.31
CA ILE A 275 -14.02 -12.71 33.55
C ILE A 275 -13.43 -11.33 33.89
N PRO A 276 -14.24 -10.29 34.16
CA PRO A 276 -13.75 -8.93 34.43
C PRO A 276 -12.73 -8.84 35.56
N SER A 277 -12.82 -9.68 36.59
CA SER A 277 -11.86 -9.72 37.71
C SER A 277 -10.49 -10.29 37.36
N ARG A 278 -10.32 -10.84 36.14
CA ARG A 278 -9.08 -11.49 35.67
C ARG A 278 -8.32 -10.67 34.62
N ILE A 279 -8.76 -9.46 34.29
CA ILE A 279 -7.97 -8.56 33.45
C ILE A 279 -6.83 -7.97 34.29
N VAL A 280 -5.66 -7.81 33.69
CA VAL A 280 -4.45 -7.35 34.39
C VAL A 280 -3.97 -6.06 33.76
N HIS A 281 -3.73 -5.05 34.59
CA HIS A 281 -3.13 -3.79 34.15
C HIS A 281 -1.61 -3.95 34.03
N VAL A 282 -1.06 -3.63 32.86
CA VAL A 282 0.36 -3.76 32.53
C VAL A 282 0.98 -2.36 32.56
N MET A 283 1.70 -2.05 33.65
CA MET A 283 2.25 -0.71 33.93
C MET A 283 3.67 -0.49 33.37
N ASN A 284 4.31 -1.54 32.82
CA ASN A 284 5.69 -1.52 32.30
C ASN A 284 5.73 -2.03 30.85
N LEU A 285 5.10 -1.31 29.93
CA LEU A 285 5.07 -1.61 28.50
C LEU A 285 6.07 -0.76 27.70
#